data_AF-A0A2X3K8D7-F1
#
_entry.id   AF-A0A2X3K8D7-F1
#
_cell.length_a   1.000
_cell.length_b   1.000
_cell.length_c   1.000
_cell.angle_alpha   90.00
_cell.angle_beta   90.00
_cell.angle_gamma   90.00
#
_symmetry.space_group_name_H-M   'P 1'
#
loop_
_entity.id
_entity.type
_entity.pdbx_description
1 polymer ?
#
loop_
_entity_poly.entity_id
_entity_poly.type
_entity_poly.pdbx_seq_one_letter_code
_entity_poly.pdbx_strand_id
1 'polypeptide(L)'
;MANPFAQKRHGGKIPVFTFHWRDDPRKDEEWYRRECEKIDNPVVVAQELDLNYSASAEGVLIPSEWVQAAVDAHIKLGIQPTGKRLGAMDVADEGRDKNAFSTRHGFLLENVREWSGVGSDIYQSVEKVFGFCEQDNLEEFRFDEDGLGAGVRGDARAINELRNAARRPSILATPFRGSGAVFDPDDEAVRGDNGQAARLNKDFFANAKAQSWWRLRKLFQNTWRAVVEGMAYNPDEIISISSSMALKDKLIIELSQPTYSINGVGKIVIDKQPDGTRSQTLPTSVMINYAPMNSALNIWELLGRQA
;
A
#
# COMPACT_ATOMS: atom_id res chain seq x y z
N MET A 1 -7.83 12.57 -19.53
CA MET A 1 -7.94 12.08 -20.92
C MET A 1 -8.99 10.97 -20.93
N ALA A 2 -10.01 11.05 -21.78
CA ALA A 2 -11.20 10.20 -21.71
C ALA A 2 -11.03 8.88 -22.49
N ASN A 3 -11.42 7.76 -21.87
CA ASN A 3 -11.47 6.40 -22.40
C ASN A 3 -11.91 6.33 -23.89
N PRO A 4 -11.08 5.78 -24.80
CA PRO A 4 -11.42 5.61 -26.22
C PRO A 4 -12.68 4.77 -26.47
N PHE A 5 -12.98 3.78 -25.62
CA PHE A 5 -14.21 2.99 -25.71
C PHE A 5 -15.45 3.81 -25.31
N ALA A 6 -15.33 4.65 -24.29
CA ALA A 6 -16.41 5.57 -23.91
C ALA A 6 -16.71 6.57 -25.04
N GLN A 7 -15.66 7.13 -25.67
CA GLN A 7 -15.84 8.02 -26.81
C GLN A 7 -16.51 7.33 -28.00
N LYS A 8 -16.13 6.09 -28.31
CA LYS A 8 -16.76 5.31 -29.39
C LYS A 8 -18.22 4.94 -29.07
N ARG A 9 -18.50 4.53 -27.83
CA ARG A 9 -19.86 4.21 -27.36
C ARG A 9 -20.78 5.43 -27.41
N HIS A 10 -20.33 6.55 -26.85
CA HIS A 10 -21.14 7.76 -26.70
C HIS A 10 -21.09 8.68 -27.92
N GLY A 11 -20.21 8.39 -28.89
CA GLY A 11 -20.03 9.21 -30.09
C GLY A 11 -21.12 9.07 -31.15
N GLY A 12 -22.09 8.15 -30.97
CA GLY A 12 -23.26 7.98 -31.86
C GLY A 12 -22.96 7.46 -33.27
N LYS A 13 -21.70 7.14 -33.58
CA LYS A 13 -21.25 6.68 -34.91
C LYS A 13 -21.38 5.17 -35.11
N ILE A 14 -21.61 4.41 -34.04
CA ILE A 14 -21.69 2.95 -34.05
C ILE A 14 -22.96 2.56 -33.28
N PRO A 15 -23.83 1.69 -33.83
CA PRO A 15 -24.94 1.11 -33.08
C PRO A 15 -24.40 0.30 -31.89
N VAL A 16 -24.82 0.67 -30.67
CA VAL A 16 -24.35 0.02 -29.44
C VAL A 16 -25.46 -0.88 -28.90
N PHE A 17 -25.11 -2.14 -28.62
CA PHE A 17 -25.91 -3.03 -27.78
C PHE A 17 -25.26 -3.13 -26.40
N THR A 18 -26.06 -3.03 -25.34
CA THR A 18 -25.60 -3.16 -23.96
C THR A 18 -26.46 -4.19 -23.26
N PHE A 19 -25.81 -5.16 -22.60
CA PHE A 19 -26.48 -6.18 -21.81
C PHE A 19 -25.83 -6.20 -20.43
N HIS A 20 -26.52 -5.63 -19.43
CA HIS A 20 -26.01 -5.57 -18.08
C HIS A 20 -26.33 -6.87 -17.34
N TRP A 21 -25.54 -7.22 -16.32
CA TRP A 21 -25.79 -8.47 -15.58
C TRP A 21 -27.16 -8.47 -14.87
N ARG A 22 -27.67 -7.29 -14.49
CA ARG A 22 -29.04 -7.11 -13.94
C ARG A 22 -30.15 -7.44 -14.95
N ASP A 23 -29.82 -7.47 -16.24
CA ASP A 23 -30.76 -7.85 -17.30
C ASP A 23 -30.76 -9.38 -17.55
N ASP A 24 -29.87 -10.14 -16.88
CA ASP A 24 -29.82 -11.61 -16.94
C ASP A 24 -30.66 -12.21 -15.80
N PRO A 25 -31.77 -12.92 -16.08
CA PRO A 25 -32.67 -13.46 -15.05
C PRO A 25 -32.04 -14.56 -14.19
N ARG A 26 -30.80 -14.99 -14.49
CA ARG A 26 -30.04 -15.98 -13.71
C ARG A 26 -29.09 -15.34 -12.70
N LYS A 27 -28.93 -14.01 -12.72
CA LYS A 27 -27.97 -13.28 -11.89
C LYS A 27 -28.71 -12.39 -10.90
N ASP A 28 -28.31 -12.48 -9.65
CA ASP A 28 -28.86 -11.73 -8.53
C ASP A 28 -27.75 -11.00 -7.75
N GLU A 29 -28.12 -10.27 -6.70
CA GLU A 29 -27.16 -9.54 -5.87
C GLU A 29 -26.16 -10.48 -5.16
N GLU A 30 -26.54 -11.73 -4.87
CA GLU A 30 -25.60 -12.73 -4.34
C GLU A 30 -24.57 -13.17 -5.38
N TRP A 31 -24.98 -13.36 -6.64
CA TRP A 31 -24.07 -13.55 -7.76
C TRP A 31 -23.11 -12.38 -7.90
N TYR A 32 -23.60 -11.14 -7.87
CA TYR A 32 -22.77 -9.95 -7.97
C TYR A 32 -21.75 -9.86 -6.84
N ARG A 33 -22.18 -10.09 -5.59
CA ARG A 33 -21.27 -10.11 -4.43
C ARG A 33 -20.19 -11.18 -4.55
N ARG A 34 -20.54 -12.41 -4.96
CA ARG A 34 -19.56 -13.47 -5.22
C ARG A 34 -18.58 -13.10 -6.31
N GLU A 35 -19.04 -12.48 -7.40
CA GLU A 35 -18.17 -12.04 -8.48
C GLU A 35 -17.29 -10.85 -8.06
N CYS A 36 -17.76 -9.97 -7.19
CA CYS A 36 -16.94 -8.91 -6.60
C CYS A 36 -15.83 -9.49 -5.72
N GLU A 37 -16.19 -10.42 -4.82
CA GLU A 37 -15.23 -11.17 -4.00
C GLU A 37 -14.21 -11.93 -4.88
N LYS A 38 -14.67 -12.53 -5.99
CA LYS A 38 -13.87 -13.32 -6.94
C LYS A 38 -12.91 -12.49 -7.79
N ILE A 39 -13.38 -11.42 -8.41
CA ILE A 39 -12.57 -10.57 -9.30
C ILE A 39 -11.54 -9.80 -8.47
N ASP A 40 -11.89 -9.48 -7.21
CA ASP A 40 -11.06 -8.79 -6.22
C ASP A 40 -10.37 -7.52 -6.75
N ASN A 41 -10.98 -6.92 -7.76
CA ASN A 41 -10.52 -5.70 -8.39
C ASN A 41 -11.75 -4.86 -8.76
N PRO A 42 -12.15 -3.86 -7.95
CA PRO A 42 -13.22 -2.89 -8.21
C PRO A 42 -13.12 -2.23 -9.56
N VAL A 43 -11.93 -2.05 -10.13
CA VAL A 43 -11.77 -1.44 -11.45
C VAL A 43 -12.24 -2.43 -12.51
N VAL A 44 -11.89 -3.71 -12.37
CA VAL A 44 -12.37 -4.78 -13.27
C VAL A 44 -13.85 -5.08 -13.02
N VAL A 45 -14.33 -5.09 -11.77
CA VAL A 45 -15.76 -5.19 -11.43
C VAL A 45 -16.52 -4.03 -12.07
N ALA A 46 -16.06 -2.80 -11.88
CA ALA A 46 -16.70 -1.61 -12.43
C ALA A 46 -16.67 -1.62 -13.97
N GLN A 47 -15.58 -2.09 -14.60
CA GLN A 47 -15.45 -2.16 -16.05
C GLN A 47 -16.28 -3.30 -16.67
N GLU A 48 -16.16 -4.51 -16.14
CA GLU A 48 -16.69 -5.76 -16.71
C GLU A 48 -18.10 -6.09 -16.23
N LEU A 49 -18.43 -5.78 -14.97
CA LEU A 49 -19.74 -6.03 -14.39
C LEU A 49 -20.62 -4.79 -14.46
N ASP A 50 -20.16 -3.64 -13.96
CA ASP A 50 -21.03 -2.46 -13.81
C ASP A 50 -21.05 -1.55 -15.05
N LEU A 51 -20.32 -1.90 -16.10
CA LEU A 51 -20.22 -1.13 -17.35
C LEU A 51 -19.86 0.35 -17.12
N ASN A 52 -19.05 0.61 -16.09
CA ASN A 52 -18.65 1.93 -15.67
C ASN A 52 -17.48 2.44 -16.54
N TYR A 53 -17.83 3.14 -17.61
CA TYR A 53 -16.86 3.72 -18.55
C TYR A 53 -15.97 4.83 -17.94
N SER A 54 -16.36 5.39 -16.78
CA SER A 54 -15.57 6.32 -15.98
C SER A 54 -14.52 5.65 -15.09
N ALA A 55 -14.59 4.34 -14.86
CA ALA A 55 -13.53 3.55 -14.18
C ALA A 55 -12.25 3.40 -15.04
N SER A 56 -12.14 4.18 -16.12
CA SER A 56 -11.00 4.26 -17.04
C SER A 56 -10.20 5.54 -16.77
N ALA A 57 -9.71 5.69 -15.55
CA ALA A 57 -8.31 6.05 -15.41
C ALA A 57 -7.57 4.71 -15.47
N GLU A 58 -7.16 4.29 -16.67
CA GLU A 58 -6.54 2.98 -16.88
C GLU A 58 -5.44 2.73 -15.84
N GLY A 59 -5.61 1.67 -15.05
CA GLY A 59 -4.60 1.18 -14.13
C GLY A 59 -4.54 1.82 -12.75
N VAL A 60 -5.44 2.72 -12.30
CA VAL A 60 -5.40 3.21 -10.90
C VAL A 60 -5.39 2.05 -9.91
N LEU A 61 -4.36 2.01 -9.05
CA LEU A 61 -4.13 0.90 -8.14
C LEU A 61 -5.13 0.89 -6.98
N ILE A 62 -5.32 2.04 -6.32
CA ILE A 62 -6.18 2.18 -5.13
C ILE A 62 -7.24 3.26 -5.40
N PRO A 63 -8.49 2.86 -5.70
CA PRO A 63 -9.61 3.80 -5.87
C PRO A 63 -9.77 4.76 -4.70
N SER A 64 -10.11 6.01 -5.00
CA SER A 64 -10.26 7.07 -3.99
C SER A 64 -11.38 6.76 -3.01
N GLU A 65 -12.49 6.16 -3.46
CA GLU A 65 -13.60 5.71 -2.60
C GLU A 65 -13.14 4.79 -1.47
N TRP A 66 -12.15 3.93 -1.74
CA TRP A 66 -11.62 3.01 -0.74
C TRP A 66 -10.76 3.73 0.29
N VAL A 67 -9.92 4.64 -0.18
CA VAL A 67 -9.10 5.49 0.68
C VAL A 67 -9.97 6.34 1.59
N GLN A 68 -11.06 6.90 1.07
CA GLN A 68 -12.03 7.68 1.83
C GLN A 68 -12.77 6.84 2.88
N ALA A 69 -13.17 5.61 2.53
CA ALA A 69 -13.81 4.71 3.48
C ALA A 69 -12.89 4.37 4.66
N ALA A 70 -11.58 4.27 4.41
CA ALA A 70 -10.58 3.96 5.42
C ALA A 70 -10.32 5.07 6.45
N VAL A 71 -10.73 6.31 6.19
CA VAL A 71 -10.65 7.40 7.18
C VAL A 71 -11.50 7.05 8.38
N ASP A 72 -10.86 6.98 9.55
CA ASP A 72 -11.46 6.59 10.83
C ASP A 72 -12.26 5.27 10.78
N ALA A 73 -11.84 4.31 9.94
CA ALA A 73 -12.49 3.00 9.86
C ALA A 73 -12.52 2.29 11.21
N HIS A 74 -11.48 2.43 12.04
CA HIS A 74 -11.45 1.92 13.41
C HIS A 74 -12.61 2.44 14.27
N ILE A 75 -12.97 3.73 14.14
CA ILE A 75 -14.11 4.33 14.85
C ILE A 75 -15.43 3.83 14.26
N LYS A 76 -15.56 3.84 12.93
CA LYS A 76 -16.77 3.40 12.21
C LYS A 76 -17.14 1.95 12.53
N LEU A 77 -16.12 1.09 12.66
CA LEU A 77 -16.27 -0.33 12.95
C LEU A 77 -16.24 -0.66 14.45
N GLY A 78 -15.99 0.32 15.32
CA GLY A 78 -15.96 0.13 16.77
C GLY A 78 -14.81 -0.77 17.27
N ILE A 79 -13.68 -0.78 16.57
CA ILE A 79 -12.50 -1.61 16.89
C ILE A 79 -11.33 -0.75 17.34
N GLN A 80 -10.42 -1.36 18.11
CA GLN A 80 -9.18 -0.72 18.56
C GLN A 80 -7.98 -1.29 17.81
N PRO A 81 -6.94 -0.48 17.52
CA PRO A 81 -5.71 -1.00 16.95
C PRO A 81 -5.02 -1.94 17.93
N THR A 82 -4.52 -3.06 17.41
CA THR A 82 -3.73 -4.05 18.15
C THR A 82 -2.47 -4.41 17.37
N GLY A 83 -1.42 -4.85 18.07
CA GLY A 83 -0.18 -5.32 17.47
C GLY A 83 0.97 -4.33 17.63
N LYS A 84 1.99 -4.45 16.77
CA LYS A 84 3.21 -3.64 16.86
C LYS A 84 2.97 -2.20 16.39
N ARG A 85 3.74 -1.27 16.97
CA ARG A 85 3.92 0.08 16.43
C ARG A 85 5.14 0.08 15.51
N LEU A 86 5.00 0.62 14.30
CA LEU A 86 6.06 0.58 13.27
C LEU A 86 6.14 1.91 12.51
N GLY A 87 7.38 2.35 12.28
CA GLY A 87 7.69 3.46 11.38
C GLY A 87 8.07 3.00 9.98
N ALA A 88 7.94 3.86 8.98
CA ALA A 88 8.56 3.62 7.68
C ALA A 88 8.98 4.92 6.99
N MET A 89 10.19 4.93 6.43
CA MET A 89 10.81 6.06 5.75
C MET A 89 10.89 5.79 4.24
N ASP A 90 10.46 6.76 3.43
CA ASP A 90 10.90 6.88 2.03
C ASP A 90 11.84 8.07 1.94
N VAL A 91 13.07 7.82 1.48
CA VAL A 91 14.18 8.78 1.54
C VAL A 91 14.26 9.58 0.25
N ALA A 92 14.48 10.88 0.42
CA ALA A 92 14.84 11.80 -0.63
C ALA A 92 16.04 12.64 -0.17
N ASP A 93 16.65 13.36 -1.10
CA ASP A 93 17.83 14.17 -0.84
C ASP A 93 17.52 15.66 -1.14
N GLU A 94 18.53 16.47 -1.47
CA GLU A 94 18.39 17.89 -1.82
C GLU A 94 17.58 18.18 -3.10
N GLY A 95 17.05 17.14 -3.75
CA GLY A 95 16.25 17.26 -4.96
C GLY A 95 14.86 17.85 -4.72
N ARG A 96 14.04 17.79 -5.78
CA ARG A 96 12.64 18.26 -5.75
C ARG A 96 11.72 17.44 -4.84
N ASP A 97 12.12 16.21 -4.55
CA ASP A 97 11.31 15.23 -3.81
C ASP A 97 11.55 15.41 -2.31
N LYS A 98 10.51 15.22 -1.50
CA LYS A 98 10.60 15.33 -0.04
C LYS A 98 10.81 13.97 0.60
N ASN A 99 11.55 13.94 1.69
CA ASN A 99 11.56 12.79 2.60
C ASN A 99 10.15 12.59 3.19
N ALA A 100 9.79 11.33 3.45
CA ALA A 100 8.53 10.98 4.08
C ALA A 100 8.72 9.94 5.19
N PHE A 101 7.91 10.05 6.25
CA PHE A 101 7.88 9.10 7.34
C PHE A 101 6.44 8.81 7.77
N SER A 102 6.05 7.53 7.78
CA SER A 102 4.74 7.08 8.26
C SER A 102 4.88 6.32 9.57
N THR A 103 3.85 6.37 10.40
CA THR A 103 3.78 5.67 11.69
C THR A 103 2.43 5.01 11.86
N ARG A 104 2.44 3.77 12.35
CA ARG A 104 1.23 2.99 12.56
C ARG A 104 1.25 2.23 13.87
N HIS A 105 0.07 1.86 14.34
CA HIS A 105 -0.16 0.86 15.37
C HIS A 105 -1.09 -0.21 14.80
N GLY A 106 -0.56 -1.40 14.54
CA GLY A 106 -1.33 -2.46 13.88
C GLY A 106 -1.85 -2.00 12.51
N PHE A 107 -3.16 -2.09 12.31
CA PHE A 107 -3.85 -1.65 11.09
C PHE A 107 -4.11 -0.12 11.02
N LEU A 108 -3.87 0.63 12.12
CA LEU A 108 -4.14 2.06 12.17
C LEU A 108 -2.91 2.87 11.77
N LEU A 109 -2.99 3.62 10.68
CA LEU A 109 -2.04 4.67 10.32
C LEU A 109 -2.30 5.90 11.19
N GLU A 110 -1.37 6.18 12.09
CA GLU A 110 -1.51 7.22 13.13
C GLU A 110 -0.96 8.57 12.69
N ASN A 111 0.14 8.58 11.92
CA ASN A 111 0.72 9.81 11.42
C ASN A 111 1.52 9.63 10.13
N VAL A 112 1.61 10.70 9.35
CA VAL A 112 2.53 10.85 8.22
C VAL A 112 3.19 12.23 8.26
N ARG A 113 4.49 12.27 7.99
CA ARG A 113 5.32 13.48 8.02
C ARG A 113 6.11 13.58 6.73
N GLU A 114 6.35 14.82 6.27
CA GLU A 114 7.23 15.09 5.13
C GLU A 114 8.18 16.25 5.43
N TRP A 115 9.38 16.22 4.86
CA TRP A 115 10.33 17.33 4.96
C TRP A 115 11.27 17.40 3.74
N SER A 116 11.78 18.60 3.47
CA SER A 116 12.79 18.83 2.44
C SER A 116 14.16 18.35 2.92
N GLY A 117 14.95 17.75 2.02
CA GLY A 117 16.36 17.45 2.24
C GLY A 117 17.30 18.61 1.90
N VAL A 118 16.80 19.69 1.28
CA VAL A 118 17.64 20.85 0.87
C VAL A 118 18.42 21.44 2.05
N GLY A 119 19.74 21.56 1.89
CA GLY A 119 20.64 22.09 2.91
C GLY A 119 20.94 21.10 4.05
N SER A 120 20.68 19.81 3.81
CA SER A 120 20.85 18.71 4.75
C SER A 120 21.45 17.51 4.02
N ASP A 121 21.89 16.49 4.76
CA ASP A 121 22.26 15.20 4.21
C ASP A 121 21.30 14.07 4.65
N ILE A 122 21.56 12.86 4.16
CA ILE A 122 20.79 11.66 4.51
C ILE A 122 20.93 11.37 6.00
N TYR A 123 22.12 11.52 6.58
CA TYR A 123 22.36 11.27 8.01
C TYR A 123 21.44 12.11 8.89
N GLN A 124 21.32 13.41 8.63
CA GLN A 124 20.42 14.31 9.34
C GLN A 124 18.94 13.95 9.14
N SER A 125 18.56 13.42 7.97
CA SER A 125 17.22 12.89 7.74
C SER A 125 16.96 11.62 8.57
N VAL A 126 17.96 10.76 8.75
CA VAL A 126 17.87 9.58 9.62
C VAL A 126 17.79 10.01 11.09
N GLU A 127 18.60 10.98 11.55
CA GLU A 127 18.48 11.55 12.91
C GLU A 127 17.07 12.09 13.17
N LYS A 128 16.49 12.77 12.19
CA LYS A 128 15.11 13.27 12.28
C LYS A 128 14.09 12.14 12.42
N VAL A 129 14.25 11.04 11.68
CA VAL A 129 13.42 9.83 11.82
C VAL A 129 13.56 9.21 13.20
N PHE A 130 14.77 9.14 13.76
CA PHE A 130 14.98 8.69 15.14
C PHE A 130 14.22 9.57 16.14
N GLY A 131 14.23 10.89 15.95
CA GLY A 131 13.42 11.81 16.75
C GLY A 131 11.92 11.54 16.64
N PHE A 132 11.40 11.23 15.45
CA PHE A 132 10.00 10.83 15.27
C PHE A 132 9.68 9.49 15.91
N CYS A 133 10.58 8.51 15.81
CA CYS A 133 10.43 7.23 16.51
C CYS A 133 10.29 7.43 18.02
N GLU A 134 11.07 8.34 18.62
CA GLU A 134 10.94 8.63 20.05
C GLU A 134 9.63 9.34 20.40
N GLN A 135 9.22 10.31 19.57
CA GLN A 135 7.95 11.02 19.77
C GLN A 135 6.74 10.07 19.71
N ASP A 136 6.80 9.06 18.83
CA ASP A 136 5.69 8.15 18.57
C ASP A 136 5.81 6.80 19.29
N ASN A 137 6.81 6.66 20.18
CA ASN A 137 7.15 5.44 20.93
C ASN A 137 7.35 4.21 20.02
N LEU A 138 8.25 4.34 19.04
CA LEU A 138 8.63 3.30 18.09
C LEU A 138 10.00 2.73 18.45
N GLU A 139 10.09 1.40 18.46
CA GLU A 139 11.36 0.66 18.63
C GLU A 139 12.00 0.29 17.29
N GLU A 140 11.23 0.36 16.21
CA GLU A 140 11.67 -0.03 14.87
C GLU A 140 11.03 0.84 13.78
N PHE A 141 11.77 1.03 12.69
CA PHE A 141 11.25 1.55 11.44
C PHE A 141 11.84 0.82 10.24
N ARG A 142 11.08 0.79 9.14
CA ARG A 142 11.56 0.33 7.84
C ARG A 142 12.00 1.50 6.97
N PHE A 143 12.84 1.26 5.98
CA PHE A 143 13.22 2.31 5.03
C PHE A 143 13.38 1.77 3.62
N ASP A 144 13.11 2.59 2.61
CA ASP A 144 13.45 2.25 1.22
C ASP A 144 14.96 2.16 1.09
N GLU A 145 15.50 0.97 0.83
CA GLU A 145 16.93 0.73 0.62
C GLU A 145 17.32 0.93 -0.86
N ASP A 146 16.33 1.02 -1.77
CA ASP A 146 16.64 1.24 -3.18
C ASP A 146 17.22 2.65 -3.41
N GLY A 147 18.32 2.71 -4.17
CA GLY A 147 18.95 3.98 -4.56
C GLY A 147 19.60 4.71 -3.39
N LEU A 148 19.06 5.88 -3.04
CA LEU A 148 19.65 6.80 -2.05
C LEU A 148 19.64 6.21 -0.63
N GLY A 149 18.67 5.35 -0.32
CA GLY A 149 18.53 4.78 1.02
C GLY A 149 19.52 3.69 1.38
N ALA A 150 20.42 3.32 0.48
CA ALA A 150 21.49 2.36 0.78
C ALA A 150 22.36 2.78 1.98
N GLY A 151 22.50 4.09 2.24
CA GLY A 151 23.25 4.65 3.37
C GLY A 151 22.54 4.58 4.73
N VAL A 152 21.20 4.53 4.74
CA VAL A 152 20.38 4.70 5.96
C VAL A 152 20.74 3.69 7.04
N ARG A 153 21.09 2.45 6.67
CA ARG A 153 21.52 1.43 7.63
C ARG A 153 22.81 1.82 8.36
N GLY A 154 23.77 2.38 7.63
CA GLY A 154 25.04 2.83 8.18
C GLY A 154 24.83 4.00 9.14
N ASP A 155 24.01 4.96 8.73
CA ASP A 155 23.65 6.14 9.54
C ASP A 155 22.92 5.73 10.82
N ALA A 156 21.91 4.87 10.69
CA ALA A 156 21.18 4.33 11.83
C ALA A 156 22.09 3.58 12.82
N ARG A 157 23.09 2.84 12.32
CA ARG A 157 24.09 2.19 13.18
C ARG A 157 24.91 3.22 13.96
N ALA A 158 25.45 4.24 13.27
CA ALA A 158 26.24 5.29 13.91
C ALA A 158 25.42 6.07 14.95
N ILE A 159 24.15 6.40 14.65
CA ILE A 159 23.23 7.05 15.60
C ILE A 159 22.97 6.13 16.82
N ASN A 160 22.75 4.83 16.60
CA ASN A 160 22.56 3.87 17.69
C ASN A 160 23.80 3.70 18.57
N GLU A 161 25.02 3.80 18.03
CA GLU A 161 26.25 3.82 18.83
C GLU A 161 26.26 5.00 19.81
N LEU A 162 25.87 6.19 19.35
CA LEU A 162 25.74 7.39 20.20
C LEU A 162 24.64 7.22 21.26
N ARG A 163 23.49 6.64 20.87
CA ARG A 163 22.38 6.35 21.79
C ARG A 163 22.80 5.37 22.90
N ASN A 164 23.49 4.30 22.52
CA ASN A 164 23.97 3.29 23.46
C ASN A 164 25.00 3.88 24.44
N ALA A 165 25.92 4.71 23.97
CA ALA A 165 26.84 5.46 24.83
C ALA A 165 26.10 6.38 25.82
N ALA A 166 24.97 6.96 25.40
CA ALA A 166 24.07 7.74 26.24
C ALA A 166 23.07 6.92 27.06
N ARG A 167 23.18 5.58 27.08
CA ARG A 167 22.25 4.64 27.75
C ARG A 167 20.79 4.79 27.31
N ARG A 168 20.57 5.17 26.06
CA ARG A 168 19.26 5.23 25.40
C ARG A 168 19.03 3.94 24.62
N PRO A 169 17.79 3.41 24.56
CA PRO A 169 17.49 2.24 23.74
C PRO A 169 17.81 2.46 22.26
N SER A 170 18.34 1.42 21.61
CA SER A 170 18.53 1.41 20.17
C SER A 170 17.19 1.35 19.43
N ILE A 171 17.13 1.94 18.24
CA ILE A 171 15.98 1.84 17.32
C ILE A 171 16.41 1.02 16.11
N LEU A 172 15.67 -0.05 15.80
CA LEU A 172 15.99 -0.94 14.69
C LEU A 172 15.59 -0.30 13.34
N ALA A 173 16.55 -0.21 12.42
CA ALA A 173 16.31 0.23 11.05
C ALA A 173 16.35 -0.97 10.09
N THR A 174 15.18 -1.37 9.58
CA THR A 174 15.03 -2.56 8.74
C THR A 174 14.91 -2.18 7.27
N PRO A 175 15.78 -2.68 6.38
CA PRO A 175 15.71 -2.36 4.96
C PRO A 175 14.42 -2.89 4.32
N PHE A 176 13.89 -2.14 3.36
CA PHE A 176 12.92 -2.61 2.39
C PHE A 176 13.51 -2.40 0.99
N ARG A 177 13.74 -3.49 0.26
CA ARG A 177 14.26 -3.44 -1.11
C ARG A 177 13.13 -3.71 -2.10
N GLY A 178 12.51 -2.66 -2.62
CA GLY A 178 11.37 -2.77 -3.53
C GLY A 178 11.70 -3.46 -4.85
N SER A 179 12.93 -3.28 -5.35
CA SER A 179 13.47 -3.93 -6.54
C SER A 179 13.79 -5.43 -6.35
N GLY A 180 13.78 -5.91 -5.11
CA GLY A 180 14.10 -7.29 -4.75
C GLY A 180 13.02 -8.31 -5.15
N ALA A 181 13.33 -9.58 -4.87
CA ALA A 181 12.39 -10.68 -5.03
C ALA A 181 11.15 -10.50 -4.14
N VAL A 182 10.02 -11.05 -4.58
CA VAL A 182 8.79 -11.09 -3.79
C VAL A 182 9.01 -11.83 -2.47
N PHE A 183 8.28 -11.43 -1.43
CA PHE A 183 8.16 -12.17 -0.19
C PHE A 183 7.37 -13.45 -0.41
N ASP A 184 7.77 -14.52 0.29
CA ASP A 184 7.09 -15.81 0.31
C ASP A 184 6.69 -16.27 -1.12
N PRO A 185 7.67 -16.52 -2.02
CA PRO A 185 7.45 -16.65 -3.47
C PRO A 185 6.53 -17.81 -3.85
N ASP A 186 6.46 -18.85 -3.01
CA ASP A 186 5.67 -20.05 -3.21
C ASP A 186 4.30 -20.00 -2.51
N ASP A 187 3.98 -18.90 -1.81
CA ASP A 187 2.65 -18.67 -1.25
C ASP A 187 1.68 -18.16 -2.33
N GLU A 188 0.39 -18.39 -2.11
CA GLU A 188 -0.69 -17.99 -3.02
C GLU A 188 -0.90 -16.46 -3.00
N ALA A 189 -0.69 -15.81 -4.14
CA ALA A 189 -1.09 -14.42 -4.37
C ALA A 189 -2.59 -14.31 -4.64
N VAL A 190 -3.12 -15.26 -5.42
CA VAL A 190 -4.53 -15.43 -5.76
C VAL A 190 -4.86 -16.91 -5.54
N ARG A 191 -5.88 -17.17 -4.71
CA ARG A 191 -6.34 -18.54 -4.44
C ARG A 191 -6.85 -19.19 -5.72
N GLY A 192 -6.60 -20.49 -5.85
CA GLY A 192 -7.16 -21.28 -6.95
C GLY A 192 -8.66 -21.47 -6.78
N ASP A 193 -9.39 -21.57 -7.89
CA ASP A 193 -10.83 -21.79 -7.88
C ASP A 193 -11.29 -22.54 -9.15
N ASN A 194 -12.41 -23.27 -9.08
CA ASN A 194 -13.06 -23.94 -10.20
C ASN A 194 -12.11 -24.84 -11.04
N GLY A 195 -11.22 -25.55 -10.36
CA GLY A 195 -10.22 -26.44 -10.99
C GLY A 195 -8.99 -25.72 -11.55
N GLN A 196 -8.89 -24.39 -11.39
CA GLN A 196 -7.67 -23.64 -11.67
C GLN A 196 -6.75 -23.64 -10.45
N ALA A 197 -5.45 -23.85 -10.69
CA ALA A 197 -4.44 -23.74 -9.65
C ALA A 197 -4.31 -22.29 -9.16
N ALA A 198 -3.93 -22.13 -7.89
CA ALA A 198 -3.59 -20.83 -7.33
C ALA A 198 -2.42 -20.18 -8.10
N ARG A 199 -2.44 -18.85 -8.19
CA ARG A 199 -1.29 -18.09 -8.70
C ARG A 199 -0.37 -17.76 -7.55
N LEU A 200 0.89 -18.14 -7.66
CA LEU A 200 1.90 -17.89 -6.63
C LEU A 200 2.42 -16.45 -6.69
N ASN A 201 2.95 -15.95 -5.57
CA ASN A 201 3.55 -14.61 -5.50
C ASN A 201 4.60 -14.38 -6.58
N LYS A 202 5.48 -15.36 -6.81
CA LYS A 202 6.55 -15.27 -7.83
C LYS A 202 6.02 -15.19 -9.26
N ASP A 203 4.82 -15.69 -9.52
CA ASP A 203 4.18 -15.73 -10.85
C ASP A 203 3.17 -14.60 -11.06
N PHE A 204 2.81 -13.89 -9.98
CA PHE A 204 1.85 -12.80 -10.02
C PHE A 204 2.52 -11.43 -9.99
N PHE A 205 3.58 -11.24 -9.19
CA PHE A 205 4.23 -9.94 -9.00
C PHE A 205 5.62 -9.88 -9.61
N ALA A 206 5.97 -8.74 -10.22
CA ALA A 206 7.29 -8.54 -10.81
C ALA A 206 8.42 -8.40 -9.77
N ASN A 207 8.12 -7.82 -8.60
CA ASN A 207 9.07 -7.56 -7.52
C ASN A 207 8.35 -7.30 -6.18
N ALA A 208 9.13 -7.15 -5.11
CA ALA A 208 8.64 -6.84 -3.76
C ALA A 208 7.78 -5.57 -3.72
N LYS A 209 8.17 -4.52 -4.45
CA LYS A 209 7.38 -3.28 -4.56
C LYS A 209 5.98 -3.57 -5.09
N ALA A 210 5.85 -4.34 -6.17
CA ALA A 210 4.56 -4.65 -6.77
C ALA A 210 3.66 -5.45 -5.80
N GLN A 211 4.24 -6.44 -5.12
CA GLN A 211 3.53 -7.21 -4.11
C GLN A 211 3.06 -6.34 -2.93
N SER A 212 3.92 -5.48 -2.41
CA SER A 212 3.60 -4.63 -1.25
C SER A 212 2.51 -3.60 -1.56
N TRP A 213 2.57 -2.97 -2.73
CA TRP A 213 1.52 -2.08 -3.21
C TRP A 213 0.19 -2.81 -3.39
N TRP A 214 0.22 -4.05 -3.91
CA TRP A 214 -0.98 -4.86 -4.04
C TRP A 214 -1.54 -5.31 -2.68
N ARG A 215 -0.67 -5.58 -1.69
CA ARG A 215 -1.10 -5.80 -0.31
C ARG A 215 -1.81 -4.57 0.24
N LEU A 216 -1.22 -3.38 0.11
CA LEU A 216 -1.83 -2.13 0.56
C LEU A 216 -3.21 -1.92 -0.09
N ARG A 217 -3.30 -2.17 -1.40
CA ARG A 217 -4.55 -2.17 -2.14
C ARG A 217 -5.61 -3.09 -1.52
N LYS A 218 -5.26 -4.35 -1.20
CA LYS A 218 -6.18 -5.31 -0.58
C LYS A 218 -6.66 -4.84 0.80
N LEU A 219 -5.79 -4.21 1.60
CA LEU A 219 -6.21 -3.65 2.89
C LEU A 219 -7.27 -2.57 2.72
N PHE A 220 -7.10 -1.65 1.77
CA PHE A 220 -8.09 -0.60 1.47
C PHE A 220 -9.42 -1.18 0.96
N GLN A 221 -9.34 -2.19 0.10
CA GLN A 221 -10.51 -2.92 -0.39
C GLN A 221 -11.31 -3.55 0.75
N ASN A 222 -10.62 -4.30 1.62
CA ASN A 222 -11.24 -4.97 2.75
C ASN A 222 -11.87 -3.97 3.71
N THR A 223 -11.20 -2.84 3.96
CA THR A 223 -11.78 -1.76 4.76
C THR A 223 -13.03 -1.18 4.12
N TRP A 224 -13.02 -0.90 2.82
CA TRP A 224 -14.18 -0.37 2.12
C TRP A 224 -15.36 -1.34 2.17
N ARG A 225 -15.14 -2.63 1.91
CA ARG A 225 -16.16 -3.68 2.03
C ARG A 225 -16.73 -3.77 3.45
N ALA A 226 -15.88 -3.70 4.46
CA ALA A 226 -16.31 -3.73 5.86
C ALA A 226 -17.17 -2.50 6.23
N VAL A 227 -16.71 -1.30 5.85
CA VAL A 227 -17.32 -0.03 6.26
C VAL A 227 -18.57 0.31 5.43
N VAL A 228 -18.52 0.10 4.12
CA VAL A 228 -19.56 0.54 3.18
C VAL A 228 -20.55 -0.58 2.89
N GLU A 229 -20.08 -1.79 2.66
CA GLU A 229 -20.94 -2.94 2.32
C GLU A 229 -21.36 -3.76 3.55
N GLY A 230 -20.78 -3.50 4.72
CA GLY A 230 -21.10 -4.23 5.95
C GLY A 230 -20.65 -5.70 5.92
N MET A 231 -19.65 -6.03 5.10
CA MET A 231 -19.17 -7.39 4.96
C MET A 231 -18.37 -7.85 6.18
N ALA A 232 -18.38 -9.15 6.44
CA ALA A 232 -17.47 -9.75 7.41
C ALA A 232 -16.01 -9.53 7.01
N TYR A 233 -15.16 -9.22 7.98
CA TYR A 233 -13.76 -8.90 7.75
C TYR A 233 -12.87 -9.46 8.86
N ASN A 234 -11.59 -9.63 8.55
CA ASN A 234 -10.56 -9.89 9.56
C ASN A 234 -9.95 -8.55 10.00
N PRO A 235 -9.97 -8.19 11.30
CA PRO A 235 -9.36 -6.96 11.82
C PRO A 235 -7.87 -6.79 11.50
N ASP A 236 -7.13 -7.88 11.24
CA ASP A 236 -5.71 -7.83 10.89
C ASP A 236 -5.45 -7.61 9.38
N GLU A 237 -6.50 -7.71 8.55
CA GLU A 237 -6.42 -7.57 7.08
C GLU A 237 -7.20 -6.36 6.56
N ILE A 238 -7.23 -5.30 7.36
CA ILE A 238 -7.78 -3.99 7.02
C ILE A 238 -6.73 -2.88 7.25
N ILE A 239 -7.05 -1.66 6.84
CA ILE A 239 -6.30 -0.44 7.18
C ILE A 239 -7.27 0.65 7.64
N SER A 240 -6.87 1.43 8.64
CA SER A 240 -7.57 2.65 9.04
C SER A 240 -6.62 3.84 8.95
N ILE A 241 -7.10 4.98 8.48
CA ILE A 241 -6.38 6.25 8.41
C ILE A 241 -6.90 7.16 9.51
N SER A 242 -6.05 7.56 10.46
CA SER A 242 -6.46 8.53 11.48
C SER A 242 -6.79 9.89 10.86
N SER A 243 -7.95 10.45 11.17
CA SER A 243 -8.31 11.79 10.70
C SER A 243 -7.53 12.91 11.36
N SER A 244 -6.81 12.64 12.46
CA SER A 244 -6.02 13.61 13.22
C SER A 244 -4.69 14.00 12.57
N MET A 245 -4.30 13.34 11.48
CA MET A 245 -3.02 13.60 10.81
C MET A 245 -3.02 14.93 10.06
N ALA A 246 -1.98 15.73 10.26
CA ALA A 246 -1.85 17.04 9.61
C ALA A 246 -1.83 16.96 8.08
N LEU A 247 -1.21 15.92 7.52
CA LEU A 247 -1.07 15.71 6.07
C LEU A 247 -2.07 14.69 5.49
N LYS A 248 -3.16 14.41 6.20
CA LYS A 248 -4.18 13.43 5.80
C LYS A 248 -4.73 13.69 4.40
N ASP A 249 -5.20 14.91 4.13
CA ASP A 249 -5.86 15.22 2.85
C ASP A 249 -4.90 15.07 1.67
N LYS A 250 -3.64 15.48 1.87
CA LYS A 250 -2.57 15.27 0.89
C LYS A 250 -2.32 13.79 0.66
N LEU A 251 -2.15 13.00 1.73
CA LEU A 251 -1.94 11.56 1.64
C LEU A 251 -3.09 10.86 0.91
N ILE A 252 -4.34 11.22 1.22
CA ILE A 252 -5.53 10.62 0.59
C ILE A 252 -5.50 10.82 -0.92
N ILE A 253 -5.15 12.02 -1.39
CA ILE A 253 -5.03 12.32 -2.81
C ILE A 253 -3.90 11.50 -3.44
N GLU A 254 -2.74 11.46 -2.79
CA GLU A 254 -1.57 10.78 -3.34
C GLU A 254 -1.70 9.25 -3.35
N LEU A 255 -2.41 8.64 -2.38
CA LEU A 255 -2.65 7.18 -2.34
C LEU A 255 -3.42 6.65 -3.56
N SER A 256 -4.18 7.51 -4.25
CA SER A 256 -4.96 7.14 -5.45
C SER A 256 -4.27 7.49 -6.77
N GLN A 257 -3.03 7.95 -6.74
CA GLN A 257 -2.25 8.26 -7.93
C GLN A 257 -1.47 7.07 -8.52
N PRO A 258 -0.94 6.09 -7.75
CA PRO A 258 -0.20 4.97 -8.33
C PRO A 258 -1.07 4.18 -9.30
N THR A 259 -0.44 3.72 -10.37
CA THR A 259 -1.07 2.83 -11.34
C THR A 259 -0.37 1.48 -11.41
N TYR A 260 -1.04 0.50 -12.01
CA TYR A 260 -0.49 -0.81 -12.29
C TYR A 260 -0.71 -1.20 -13.74
N SER A 261 0.17 -2.06 -14.23
CA SER A 261 0.04 -2.70 -15.54
C SER A 261 0.58 -4.12 -15.48
N ILE A 262 0.46 -4.85 -16.58
CA ILE A 262 0.96 -6.21 -16.73
C ILE A 262 2.16 -6.16 -17.68
N ASN A 263 3.30 -6.67 -17.25
CA ASN A 263 4.50 -6.70 -18.09
C ASN A 263 4.44 -7.81 -19.16
N GLY A 264 5.45 -7.87 -20.03
CA GLY A 264 5.50 -8.84 -21.14
C GLY A 264 5.50 -10.31 -20.74
N VAL A 265 5.72 -10.64 -19.46
CA VAL A 265 5.66 -12.02 -18.93
C VAL A 265 4.44 -12.26 -18.05
N GLY A 266 3.45 -11.36 -18.05
CA GLY A 266 2.17 -11.57 -17.36
C GLY A 266 2.17 -11.22 -15.87
N LYS A 267 3.19 -10.51 -15.37
CA LYS A 267 3.32 -10.11 -13.96
C LYS A 267 2.89 -8.67 -13.74
N ILE A 268 2.28 -8.41 -12.58
CA ILE A 268 1.91 -7.07 -12.13
C ILE A 268 3.17 -6.24 -11.89
N VAL A 269 3.18 -5.05 -12.47
CA VAL A 269 4.15 -3.98 -12.21
C VAL A 269 3.41 -2.74 -11.73
N ILE A 270 4.05 -1.97 -10.86
CA ILE A 270 3.49 -0.74 -10.28
C ILE A 270 4.29 0.46 -10.75
N ASP A 271 3.57 1.45 -11.26
CA ASP A 271 4.04 2.78 -11.55
C ASP A 271 3.58 3.73 -10.43
N LYS A 272 4.54 4.13 -9.58
CA LYS A 272 4.29 5.05 -8.46
C LYS A 272 4.38 6.53 -8.87
N GLN A 273 4.71 6.81 -10.13
CA GLN A 273 4.85 8.17 -10.63
C GLN A 273 4.44 8.20 -12.12
N PRO A 274 3.15 7.99 -12.42
CA PRO A 274 2.66 8.13 -13.78
C PRO A 274 2.94 9.54 -14.33
N ASP A 275 3.07 9.63 -15.65
CA ASP A 275 3.43 10.87 -16.35
C ASP A 275 2.59 12.07 -15.86
N GLY A 276 3.29 13.14 -15.49
CA GLY A 276 2.68 14.38 -14.97
C GLY A 276 2.44 14.42 -13.46
N THR A 277 2.78 13.35 -12.72
CA THR A 277 2.73 13.34 -11.25
C THR A 277 4.10 13.57 -10.62
N ARG A 278 4.11 14.09 -9.37
CA ARG A 278 5.34 14.23 -8.56
C ARG A 278 5.67 12.90 -7.90
N SER A 279 6.91 12.73 -7.44
CA SER A 279 7.28 11.56 -6.65
C SER A 279 6.41 11.46 -5.40
N GLN A 280 5.88 10.26 -5.15
CA GLN A 280 4.90 9.99 -4.11
C GLN A 280 5.57 9.35 -2.89
N THR A 281 6.41 10.11 -2.19
CA THR A 281 7.16 9.59 -1.04
C THR A 281 6.27 9.29 0.17
N LEU A 282 5.21 10.09 0.39
CA LEU A 282 4.21 9.84 1.43
C LEU A 282 3.50 8.48 1.24
N PRO A 283 2.80 8.19 0.13
CA PRO A 283 2.21 6.88 -0.11
C PRO A 283 3.22 5.73 -0.11
N THR A 284 4.44 5.95 -0.61
CA THR A 284 5.49 4.93 -0.60
C THR A 284 5.90 4.58 0.83
N SER A 285 6.06 5.57 1.71
CA SER A 285 6.34 5.32 3.13
C SER A 285 5.23 4.49 3.79
N VAL A 286 3.95 4.74 3.46
CA VAL A 286 2.82 3.94 3.95
C VAL A 286 2.90 2.52 3.38
N MET A 287 3.13 2.36 2.08
CA MET A 287 3.29 1.05 1.45
C MET A 287 4.40 0.22 2.13
N ILE A 288 5.55 0.81 2.43
CA ILE A 288 6.65 0.14 3.13
C ILE A 288 6.23 -0.29 4.54
N ASN A 289 5.45 0.55 5.24
CA ASN A 289 4.98 0.26 6.60
C ASN A 289 4.05 -0.96 6.66
N TYR A 290 3.22 -1.13 5.63
CA TYR A 290 2.25 -2.23 5.49
C TYR A 290 2.73 -3.38 4.60
N ALA A 291 3.94 -3.27 4.03
CA ALA A 291 4.53 -4.30 3.18
C ALA A 291 4.69 -5.62 3.94
N PRO A 292 4.60 -6.78 3.25
CA PRO A 292 4.92 -8.07 3.87
C PRO A 292 6.29 -8.04 4.55
N MET A 293 6.39 -8.84 5.60
CA MET A 293 7.65 -9.15 6.27
C MET A 293 7.93 -10.62 6.05
N ASN A 294 9.19 -10.97 5.76
CA ASN A 294 9.56 -12.36 5.56
C ASN A 294 9.29 -13.15 6.85
N SER A 295 8.40 -14.12 6.78
CA SER A 295 7.97 -14.97 7.89
C SER A 295 9.16 -15.69 8.55
N ALA A 296 10.20 -16.03 7.77
CA ALA A 296 11.40 -16.71 8.27
C ALA A 296 12.30 -15.81 9.13
N LEU A 297 12.40 -14.51 8.84
CA LEU A 297 13.23 -13.58 9.63
C LEU A 297 12.62 -13.30 11.01
N ASN A 298 11.28 -13.24 11.10
CA ASN A 298 10.58 -13.09 12.37
C ASN A 298 10.88 -14.24 13.35
N ILE A 299 11.04 -15.48 12.86
CA ILE A 299 11.36 -16.65 13.70
C ILE A 299 12.78 -16.55 14.26
N TRP A 300 13.77 -16.18 13.45
CA TRP A 300 15.17 -16.07 13.90
C TRP A 300 15.39 -14.91 14.86
N GLU A 301 14.74 -13.76 14.66
CA GLU A 301 14.78 -12.64 15.62
C GLU A 301 14.11 -12.98 16.96
N LEU A 302 13.00 -13.72 16.93
CA LEU A 302 12.34 -14.19 18.16
C LEU A 302 13.20 -15.19 18.95
N LEU A 303 13.95 -16.05 18.25
CA LEU A 303 14.89 -16.98 18.87
C LEU A 303 16.15 -16.27 19.38
N GLY A 304 16.63 -15.24 18.67
CA GLY A 304 17.81 -14.47 19.06
C GLY A 304 17.62 -13.55 20.27
N ARG A 305 16.38 -13.15 20.58
CA ARG A 305 16.04 -12.37 21.80
C ARG A 305 15.99 -13.24 23.08
N GLN A 306 16.02 -14.55 22.96
CA GLN A 306 16.07 -15.49 24.09
C GLN A 306 17.49 -15.96 24.45
N ALA A 307 18.52 -15.45 23.75
CA ALA A 307 19.93 -15.78 23.97
C ALA A 307 20.69 -14.66 24.68
#